data_AF-A0AAU2STH7-F1
#
_entry.id   AF-A0AAU2STH7-F1
#
_cell.length_a   1.000
_cell.length_b   1.000
_cell.length_c   1.000
_cell.angle_alpha   90.00
_cell.angle_beta   90.00
_cell.angle_gamma   90.00
#
_symmetry.space_group_name_H-M   'P 1'
#
loop_
_entity.id
_entity.type
_entity.pdbx_description
1 polymer ?
#
loop_
_entity_poly.entity_id
_entity_poly.type
_entity_poly.pdbx_seq_one_letter_code
_entity_poly.pdbx_strand_id
1 'polypeptide(L)'
;MKPIDRRRNRRSQRAVVDLLNAMRPELEQTTSPGAGEGSIAIYHTNDWAGTRLTHHRKGQIGWDAAHAARSWALEDARQRLWNTKVSNGLDRARAAAPSTKILMLTHETIAGELGYQRLHQAFRRNESYVKKEDHIMAFFLDVLEPALLHHRNKRYGAMFDVLGHRSLLTSPADKHAWAALLKELERIREDGTVGDVLDLCLSQQLFDGLGKVRERHRKSVAPANNDSQAESDDKAKARLEEYEALRAVPYAQLLALHDHLGGGTPFATQHGVKGQEFDRVLAVVSKGHTRFQIPEMLANFSRRHGLQGKEREAFVRARNLFYVACSRAKEHLALLFTTKLDPAALDTLREWVGDSRIISLQFDGDSVISGQRELNDAVSPVRG
;
A
#
# COMPACT_ATOMS: atom_id res chain seq x y z
N MET A 1 19.71 -9.81 -41.75
CA MET A 1 19.54 -9.80 -40.27
C MET A 1 19.77 -8.36 -39.81
N LYS A 2 18.73 -7.61 -39.42
CA LYS A 2 18.91 -6.22 -38.95
C LYS A 2 19.60 -6.25 -37.58
N PRO A 3 20.62 -5.40 -37.31
CA PRO A 3 21.22 -5.32 -35.98
C PRO A 3 20.14 -4.92 -34.98
N ILE A 4 19.90 -5.75 -33.96
CA ILE A 4 19.08 -5.37 -32.81
C ILE A 4 19.97 -4.44 -31.98
N ASP A 5 19.71 -3.13 -32.06
CA ASP A 5 20.40 -2.14 -31.24
C ASP A 5 19.96 -2.32 -29.78
N ARG A 6 20.75 -3.07 -29.01
CA ARG A 6 20.47 -3.41 -27.60
C ARG A 6 20.62 -2.17 -26.76
N ARG A 7 19.49 -1.64 -26.28
CA ARG A 7 19.49 -0.45 -25.42
C ARG A 7 20.08 -0.80 -24.05
N ARG A 8 21.08 -0.04 -23.61
CA ARG A 8 21.67 -0.24 -22.29
C ARG A 8 20.71 0.28 -21.21
N ASN A 9 20.24 -0.61 -20.33
CA ASN A 9 19.52 -0.24 -19.13
C ASN A 9 20.54 0.16 -18.06
N ARG A 10 20.60 1.46 -17.77
CA ARG A 10 21.53 2.03 -16.80
C ARG A 10 21.01 2.05 -15.36
N ARG A 11 19.81 1.50 -15.14
CA ARG A 11 18.98 1.79 -13.97
C ARG A 11 18.72 0.54 -13.14
N SER A 12 18.33 -0.55 -13.80
CA SER A 12 17.89 -1.78 -13.16
C SER A 12 18.99 -2.85 -13.10
N GLN A 13 18.94 -3.65 -12.04
CA GLN A 13 19.75 -4.84 -11.81
C GLN A 13 19.28 -6.02 -12.68
N ARG A 14 20.10 -7.07 -12.74
CA ARG A 14 19.97 -8.15 -13.74
C ARG A 14 18.60 -8.82 -13.74
N ALA A 15 18.11 -9.26 -12.58
CA ALA A 15 16.82 -9.93 -12.47
C ALA A 15 15.67 -9.10 -13.06
N VAL A 16 15.64 -7.79 -12.78
CA VAL A 16 14.61 -6.89 -13.30
C VAL A 16 14.76 -6.72 -14.82
N VAL A 17 15.98 -6.55 -15.34
CA VAL A 17 16.22 -6.44 -16.79
C VAL A 17 15.81 -7.72 -17.52
N ASP A 18 16.09 -8.89 -16.97
CA ASP A 18 15.72 -10.18 -17.56
C ASP A 18 14.19 -10.31 -17.68
N LEU A 19 13.46 -9.93 -16.64
CA LEU A 19 11.99 -9.87 -16.67
C LEU A 19 11.48 -8.89 -17.73
N LEU A 20 12.07 -7.69 -17.85
CA LEU A 20 11.68 -6.72 -18.87
C LEU A 20 11.92 -7.24 -20.29
N ASN A 21 13.01 -7.99 -20.50
CA ASN A 21 13.34 -8.62 -21.77
C ASN A 21 12.36 -9.77 -22.08
N ALA A 22 12.00 -10.60 -21.09
CA ALA A 22 11.02 -11.67 -21.25
C ALA A 22 9.64 -11.12 -21.66
N MET A 23 9.22 -9.99 -21.08
CA MET A 23 8.00 -9.29 -21.47
C MET A 23 8.03 -8.70 -22.89
N ARG A 24 9.20 -8.24 -23.34
CA ARG A 24 9.39 -7.54 -24.63
C ARG A 24 10.67 -8.00 -25.32
N PRO A 25 10.69 -9.21 -25.90
CA PRO A 25 11.86 -9.73 -26.60
C PRO A 25 12.21 -8.91 -27.85
N GLU A 26 11.26 -8.11 -28.37
CA GLU A 26 11.52 -7.16 -29.45
C GLU A 26 12.32 -5.91 -29.02
N LEU A 27 12.51 -5.69 -27.71
CA LEU A 27 13.16 -4.52 -27.12
C LEU A 27 14.20 -4.96 -26.07
N GLU A 28 15.12 -5.83 -26.47
CA GLU A 28 16.19 -6.33 -25.60
C GLU A 28 17.03 -5.20 -24.99
N GLN A 29 17.26 -5.33 -23.69
CA GLN A 29 18.11 -4.48 -22.89
C GLN A 29 19.29 -5.24 -22.30
N THR A 30 20.39 -4.52 -22.09
CA THR A 30 21.57 -5.03 -21.38
C THR A 30 21.81 -4.21 -20.12
N THR A 31 22.22 -4.85 -19.02
CA THR A 31 22.60 -4.16 -17.78
C THR A 31 23.85 -3.31 -17.97
N SER A 32 24.01 -2.27 -17.15
CA SER A 32 25.31 -1.60 -16.99
C SER A 32 26.39 -2.54 -16.45
N PRO A 33 27.67 -2.32 -16.80
CA PRO A 33 28.79 -2.97 -16.13
C PRO A 33 28.72 -2.74 -14.61
N GLY A 34 28.91 -3.80 -13.83
CA GLY A 34 28.84 -3.75 -12.36
C GLY A 34 27.42 -3.76 -11.77
N ALA A 35 26.37 -3.94 -12.58
CA ALA A 35 25.02 -4.14 -12.05
C ALA A 35 24.96 -5.41 -11.17
N GLY A 36 24.37 -5.28 -9.99
CA GLY A 36 24.08 -6.42 -9.11
C GLY A 36 23.05 -7.38 -9.70
N GLU A 37 22.85 -8.51 -9.04
CA GLU A 37 21.85 -9.51 -9.44
C GLU A 37 20.42 -9.01 -9.27
N GLY A 38 20.14 -8.30 -8.18
CA GLY A 38 18.79 -7.91 -7.80
C GLY A 38 17.93 -9.10 -7.46
N SER A 39 16.62 -8.87 -7.31
CA SER A 39 15.71 -9.96 -7.01
C SER A 39 14.28 -9.69 -7.45
N ILE A 40 13.58 -10.76 -7.83
CA ILE A 40 12.14 -10.73 -8.09
C ILE A 40 11.45 -11.75 -7.19
N ALA A 41 10.30 -11.38 -6.63
CA ALA A 41 9.33 -12.32 -6.09
C ALA A 41 7.92 -12.00 -6.61
N ILE A 42 7.16 -13.06 -6.87
CA ILE A 42 5.78 -12.98 -7.32
C ILE A 42 4.92 -13.70 -6.29
N TYR A 43 3.96 -12.98 -5.75
CA TYR A 43 2.95 -13.47 -4.83
C TYR A 43 1.61 -13.54 -5.55
N HIS A 44 0.88 -14.63 -5.38
CA HIS A 44 -0.49 -14.74 -5.85
C HIS A 44 -1.41 -15.28 -4.76
N THR A 45 -2.70 -15.05 -4.94
CA THR A 45 -3.72 -15.28 -3.92
C THR A 45 -4.70 -16.39 -4.34
N ASN A 46 -4.28 -17.29 -5.24
CA ASN A 46 -5.15 -18.31 -5.84
C ASN A 46 -5.80 -19.23 -4.80
N ASP A 47 -5.06 -19.54 -3.73
CA ASP A 47 -5.49 -20.45 -2.65
C ASP A 47 -6.38 -19.80 -1.59
N TRP A 48 -6.73 -18.51 -1.74
CA TRP A 48 -7.74 -17.90 -0.88
C TRP A 48 -9.11 -18.55 -1.13
N ALA A 49 -9.64 -19.21 -0.10
CA ALA A 49 -10.88 -19.99 -0.14
C ALA A 49 -12.16 -19.14 0.02
N GLY A 50 -12.04 -17.84 0.30
CA GLY A 50 -13.17 -16.93 0.44
C GLY A 50 -13.90 -16.64 -0.87
N THR A 51 -15.06 -15.99 -0.76
CA THR A 51 -15.87 -15.63 -1.93
C THR A 51 -15.26 -14.45 -2.68
N ARG A 52 -14.74 -14.72 -3.87
CA ARG A 52 -14.18 -13.67 -4.75
C ARG A 52 -15.26 -12.70 -5.21
N LEU A 53 -14.88 -11.43 -5.32
CA LEU A 53 -15.74 -10.37 -5.80
C LEU A 53 -16.22 -10.65 -7.23
N THR A 54 -17.34 -10.04 -7.61
CA THR A 54 -18.05 -10.26 -8.89
C THR A 54 -18.09 -8.98 -9.75
N HIS A 55 -18.74 -9.04 -10.92
CA HIS A 55 -18.91 -7.94 -11.86
C HIS A 55 -17.57 -7.25 -12.25
N HIS A 56 -17.45 -5.94 -12.02
CA HIS A 56 -16.28 -5.13 -12.32
C HIS A 56 -15.03 -5.57 -11.54
N ARG A 57 -15.18 -6.36 -10.46
CA ARG A 57 -14.10 -6.92 -9.63
C ARG A 57 -14.03 -8.45 -9.69
N LYS A 58 -14.61 -9.08 -10.72
CA LYS A 58 -14.65 -10.55 -10.89
C LYS A 58 -13.30 -11.24 -10.64
N GLY A 59 -13.20 -12.04 -9.58
CA GLY A 59 -12.01 -12.84 -9.27
C GLY A 59 -11.03 -12.18 -8.29
N GLN A 60 -11.28 -10.94 -7.89
CA GLN A 60 -10.56 -10.24 -6.83
C GLN A 60 -10.87 -10.86 -5.46
N ILE A 61 -9.88 -10.97 -4.59
CA ILE A 61 -10.11 -11.37 -3.19
C ILE A 61 -10.83 -10.28 -2.38
N GLY A 62 -11.32 -10.66 -1.20
CA GLY A 62 -11.90 -9.73 -0.23
C GLY A 62 -10.90 -8.68 0.24
N TRP A 63 -11.38 -7.59 0.82
CA TRP A 63 -10.53 -6.46 1.19
C TRP A 63 -9.59 -6.79 2.35
N ASP A 64 -10.11 -7.46 3.36
CA ASP A 64 -9.32 -7.89 4.51
C ASP A 64 -8.22 -8.87 4.05
N ALA A 65 -8.57 -9.82 3.18
CA ALA A 65 -7.62 -10.72 2.53
C ALA A 65 -6.58 -9.98 1.65
N ALA A 66 -6.98 -8.96 0.90
CA ALA A 66 -6.08 -8.15 0.08
C ALA A 66 -5.08 -7.35 0.93
N HIS A 67 -5.55 -6.79 2.05
CA HIS A 67 -4.71 -6.09 3.00
C HIS A 67 -3.71 -7.07 3.66
N ALA A 68 -4.19 -8.20 4.16
CA ALA A 68 -3.35 -9.23 4.77
C ALA A 68 -2.28 -9.74 3.78
N ALA A 69 -2.67 -10.01 2.53
CA ALA A 69 -1.75 -10.42 1.46
C ALA A 69 -0.67 -9.37 1.16
N ARG A 70 -1.05 -8.09 1.10
CA ARG A 70 -0.10 -6.99 0.87
C ARG A 70 0.88 -6.84 2.02
N SER A 71 0.38 -6.83 3.26
CA SER A 71 1.20 -6.71 4.46
C SER A 71 2.18 -7.88 4.57
N TRP A 72 1.71 -9.11 4.34
CA TRP A 72 2.54 -10.31 4.35
C TRP A 72 3.61 -10.28 3.24
N ALA A 73 3.21 -10.00 1.99
CA ALA A 73 4.13 -9.95 0.85
C ALA A 73 5.20 -8.86 1.01
N LEU A 74 4.85 -7.73 1.61
CA LEU A 74 5.78 -6.64 1.90
C LEU A 74 6.80 -7.07 2.95
N GLU A 75 6.36 -7.71 4.03
CA GLU A 75 7.24 -8.16 5.10
C GLU A 75 8.17 -9.29 4.63
N ASP A 76 7.62 -10.25 3.89
CA ASP A 76 8.40 -11.33 3.30
C ASP A 76 9.43 -10.82 2.27
N ALA A 77 9.05 -9.83 1.45
CA ALA A 77 9.99 -9.14 0.57
C ALA A 77 11.09 -8.39 1.35
N ARG A 78 10.74 -7.72 2.46
CA ARG A 78 11.73 -7.06 3.34
C ARG A 78 12.75 -8.05 3.88
N GLN A 79 12.26 -9.16 4.41
CA GLN A 79 13.11 -10.16 5.08
C GLN A 79 13.97 -10.94 4.10
N ARG A 80 13.41 -11.39 2.97
CA ARG A 80 14.13 -12.29 2.04
C ARG A 80 14.89 -11.56 0.95
N LEU A 81 14.30 -10.49 0.41
CA LEU A 81 14.83 -9.81 -0.78
C LEU A 81 15.66 -8.60 -0.38
N TRP A 82 15.19 -7.80 0.57
CA TRP A 82 15.78 -6.50 0.88
C TRP A 82 16.81 -6.53 2.02
N ASN A 83 16.95 -7.68 2.69
CA ASN A 83 17.93 -7.93 3.75
C ASN A 83 19.21 -8.62 3.25
N THR A 84 19.45 -8.65 1.93
CA THR A 84 20.72 -9.14 1.40
C THR A 84 21.85 -8.26 1.92
N LYS A 85 22.79 -8.87 2.67
CA LYS A 85 23.98 -8.23 3.23
C LYS A 85 24.57 -7.27 2.21
N VAL A 86 24.54 -5.98 2.56
CA VAL A 86 25.25 -4.93 1.85
C VAL A 86 26.70 -5.39 1.72
N SER A 87 27.17 -5.55 0.49
CA SER A 87 28.57 -5.82 0.19
C SER A 87 29.44 -4.79 0.91
N ASN A 88 30.41 -5.29 1.67
CA ASN A 88 31.38 -4.51 2.44
C ASN A 88 32.03 -3.44 1.55
N GLY A 89 31.69 -2.18 1.78
CA GLY A 89 32.30 -1.03 1.11
C GLY A 89 32.17 0.21 1.98
N LEU A 90 33.30 0.87 2.24
CA LEU A 90 33.46 2.05 3.09
C LEU A 90 32.66 3.29 2.62
N ASP A 91 32.03 3.24 1.44
CA ASP A 91 31.43 4.39 0.76
C ASP A 91 29.99 4.75 1.19
N ARG A 92 29.30 3.93 1.99
CA ARG A 92 27.89 4.16 2.33
C ARG A 92 27.62 4.99 3.59
N ALA A 93 28.62 5.43 4.35
CA ALA A 93 28.38 6.32 5.50
C ALA A 93 27.71 7.66 5.11
N ARG A 94 27.62 7.98 3.80
CA ARG A 94 26.93 9.16 3.25
C ARG A 94 25.77 8.83 2.29
N ALA A 95 25.41 7.55 2.08
CA ALA A 95 24.34 7.19 1.14
C ALA A 95 22.96 7.26 1.79
N ALA A 96 22.01 7.89 1.10
CA ALA A 96 20.61 7.93 1.51
C ALA A 96 20.04 6.51 1.69
N ALA A 97 19.12 6.34 2.64
CA ALA A 97 18.44 5.06 2.87
C ALA A 97 17.75 4.57 1.57
N PRO A 98 17.81 3.26 1.26
CA PRO A 98 17.23 2.73 0.03
C PRO A 98 15.73 3.00 -0.05
N SER A 99 15.32 3.60 -1.16
CA SER A 99 13.94 4.04 -1.42
C SER A 99 13.03 2.83 -1.68
N THR A 100 11.88 2.79 -0.99
CA THR A 100 10.87 1.73 -1.17
C THR A 100 9.54 2.34 -1.63
N LYS A 101 8.93 1.78 -2.67
CA LYS A 101 7.63 2.24 -3.19
C LYS A 101 6.63 1.10 -3.34
N ILE A 102 5.41 1.34 -2.87
CA ILE A 102 4.25 0.50 -3.19
C ILE A 102 3.52 1.13 -4.37
N LEU A 103 3.35 0.39 -5.45
CA LEU A 103 2.65 0.82 -6.67
C LEU A 103 1.34 0.06 -6.79
N MET A 104 0.22 0.79 -6.73
CA MET A 104 -1.09 0.24 -7.06
C MET A 104 -1.30 0.43 -8.55
N LEU A 105 -1.32 -0.65 -9.34
CA LEU A 105 -1.39 -0.51 -10.81
C LEU A 105 -2.77 -0.09 -11.31
N THR A 106 -3.77 -0.12 -10.43
CA THR A 106 -5.15 0.20 -10.77
C THR A 106 -5.73 1.09 -9.66
N HIS A 107 -6.44 2.15 -10.05
CA HIS A 107 -6.83 3.24 -9.13
C HIS A 107 -8.18 3.01 -8.43
N GLU A 108 -8.99 2.04 -8.85
CA GLU A 108 -10.41 1.93 -8.44
C GLU A 108 -10.62 1.35 -7.04
N THR A 109 -9.58 0.79 -6.41
CA THR A 109 -9.70 -0.02 -5.19
C THR A 109 -8.63 0.27 -4.13
N ILE A 110 -8.01 1.46 -4.21
CA ILE A 110 -6.88 1.85 -3.34
C ILE A 110 -7.27 1.77 -1.85
N ALA A 111 -8.45 2.27 -1.47
CA ALA A 111 -8.86 2.28 -0.06
C ALA A 111 -8.97 0.88 0.55
N GLY A 112 -9.60 -0.07 -0.15
CA GLY A 112 -9.74 -1.41 0.39
C GLY A 112 -8.46 -2.24 0.31
N GLU A 113 -7.65 -2.09 -0.74
CA GLU A 113 -6.37 -2.80 -0.83
C GLU A 113 -5.32 -2.27 0.15
N LEU A 114 -5.39 -0.97 0.47
CA LEU A 114 -4.50 -0.39 1.47
C LEU A 114 -5.03 -0.60 2.89
N GLY A 115 -6.28 -1.01 3.08
CA GLY A 115 -6.86 -1.36 4.39
C GLY A 115 -7.59 -0.22 5.08
N TYR A 116 -8.07 0.79 4.33
CA TYR A 116 -8.86 1.91 4.83
C TYR A 116 -10.24 2.06 4.17
N GLN A 117 -10.86 0.94 3.76
CA GLN A 117 -12.16 0.96 3.07
C GLN A 117 -13.30 1.55 3.91
N ARG A 118 -13.42 1.15 5.19
CA ARG A 118 -14.49 1.65 6.07
C ARG A 118 -14.32 3.14 6.30
N LEU A 119 -13.07 3.61 6.39
CA LEU A 119 -12.76 5.03 6.41
C LEU A 119 -13.23 5.73 5.12
N HIS A 120 -12.94 5.16 3.95
CA HIS A 120 -13.41 5.71 2.67
C HIS A 120 -14.94 5.75 2.56
N GLN A 121 -15.63 4.73 3.07
CA GLN A 121 -17.08 4.61 3.05
C GLN A 121 -17.78 5.50 4.09
N ALA A 122 -17.08 5.89 5.16
CA ALA A 122 -17.64 6.76 6.19
C ALA A 122 -17.97 8.16 5.65
N PHE A 123 -17.20 8.67 4.69
CA PHE A 123 -17.38 10.01 4.12
C PHE A 123 -18.25 9.99 2.87
N ARG A 124 -19.24 10.90 2.78
CA ARG A 124 -20.03 11.07 1.54
C ARG A 124 -19.22 11.71 0.42
N ARG A 125 -18.25 12.55 0.77
CA ARG A 125 -17.29 13.16 -0.17
C ARG A 125 -15.95 12.46 -0.04
N ASN A 126 -15.74 11.48 -0.92
CA ASN A 126 -14.63 10.53 -0.91
C ASN A 126 -13.21 11.14 -0.95
N GLU A 127 -13.06 12.44 -1.19
CA GLU A 127 -11.76 13.12 -1.19
C GLU A 127 -11.51 13.98 0.07
N SER A 128 -12.55 14.30 0.84
CA SER A 128 -12.46 15.25 1.97
C SER A 128 -11.52 14.76 3.08
N TYR A 129 -11.55 13.47 3.38
CA TYR A 129 -10.67 12.86 4.39
C TYR A 129 -9.21 12.74 3.90
N VAL A 130 -8.99 12.50 2.61
CA VAL A 130 -7.65 12.45 1.98
C VAL A 130 -7.03 13.84 1.91
N LYS A 131 -7.84 14.86 1.58
CA LYS A 131 -7.43 16.27 1.52
C LYS A 131 -7.35 16.94 2.90
N LYS A 132 -7.67 16.22 3.97
CA LYS A 132 -7.64 16.71 5.37
C LYS A 132 -8.56 17.92 5.57
N GLU A 133 -9.68 17.97 4.85
CA GLU A 133 -10.71 19.00 5.01
C GLU A 133 -11.54 18.77 6.29
N ASP A 134 -11.66 17.51 6.71
CA ASP A 134 -12.25 17.12 7.98
C ASP A 134 -11.31 17.39 9.16
N HIS A 135 -11.78 18.13 10.18
CA HIS A 135 -10.95 18.54 11.32
C HIS A 135 -10.48 17.38 12.22
N ILE A 136 -11.24 16.29 12.32
CA ILE A 136 -10.84 15.10 13.07
C ILE A 136 -9.72 14.39 12.31
N MET A 137 -9.89 14.22 10.99
CA MET A 137 -8.86 13.62 10.13
C MET A 137 -7.57 14.43 10.09
N ALA A 138 -7.68 15.77 9.98
CA ALA A 138 -6.53 16.66 10.01
C ALA A 138 -5.78 16.54 11.35
N PHE A 139 -6.50 16.52 12.48
CA PHE A 139 -5.87 16.33 13.79
C PHE A 139 -5.12 15.00 13.89
N PHE A 140 -5.74 13.88 13.49
CA PHE A 140 -5.06 12.60 13.57
C PHE A 140 -3.82 12.51 12.68
N LEU A 141 -3.94 12.97 11.42
CA LEU A 141 -2.87 12.83 10.42
C LEU A 141 -1.75 13.85 10.57
N ASP A 142 -2.05 15.09 10.98
CA ASP A 142 -1.05 16.17 11.04
C ASP A 142 -0.54 16.44 12.46
N VAL A 143 -1.26 15.99 13.50
CA VAL A 143 -0.93 16.32 14.89
C VAL A 143 -0.68 15.05 15.72
N LEU A 144 -1.68 14.19 15.91
CA LEU A 144 -1.55 13.07 16.84
C LEU A 144 -0.52 12.03 16.39
N GLU A 145 -0.64 11.51 15.17
CA GLU A 145 0.27 10.47 14.70
C GLU A 145 1.73 10.93 14.57
N PRO A 146 2.03 12.15 14.04
CA PRO A 146 3.39 12.66 14.06
C PRO A 146 3.94 12.87 15.47
N ALA A 147 3.12 13.31 16.43
CA ALA A 147 3.53 13.45 17.83
C ALA A 147 3.90 12.09 18.44
N LEU A 148 3.08 11.05 18.24
CA LEU A 148 3.37 9.69 18.71
C LEU A 148 4.62 9.10 18.03
N LEU A 149 4.85 9.40 16.76
CA LEU A 149 6.08 9.01 16.07
C LEU A 149 7.31 9.69 16.69
N HIS A 150 7.22 10.97 17.04
CA HIS A 150 8.29 11.67 17.75
C HIS A 150 8.53 11.10 19.15
N HIS A 151 7.47 10.74 19.88
CA HIS A 151 7.57 10.07 21.18
C HIS A 151 8.36 8.76 21.09
N ARG A 152 7.98 7.85 20.18
CA ARG A 152 8.67 6.56 19.99
C ARG A 152 10.15 6.73 19.63
N ASN A 153 10.47 7.78 18.90
CA ASN A 153 11.83 8.15 18.53
C ASN A 153 12.58 8.95 19.61
N LYS A 154 12.01 9.10 20.81
CA LYS A 154 12.57 9.87 21.94
C LYS A 154 12.84 11.34 21.60
N ARG A 155 12.12 11.91 20.62
CA ARG A 155 12.21 13.31 20.17
C ARG A 155 11.13 14.16 20.84
N TYR A 156 11.18 14.28 22.16
CA TYR A 156 10.13 14.92 22.95
C TYR A 156 9.87 16.39 22.61
N GLY A 157 10.91 17.17 22.25
CA GLY A 157 10.72 18.56 21.82
C GLY A 157 9.83 18.67 20.57
N ALA A 158 10.15 17.90 19.53
CA ALA A 158 9.37 17.85 18.30
C ALA A 158 7.94 17.32 18.52
N MET A 159 7.75 16.40 19.47
CA MET A 159 6.42 15.94 19.88
C MET A 159 5.56 17.11 20.41
N PHE A 160 6.10 17.90 21.35
CA PHE A 160 5.38 19.04 21.92
C PHE A 160 5.12 20.14 20.91
N ASP A 161 6.08 20.41 20.01
CA ASP A 161 5.92 21.39 18.93
C ASP A 161 4.73 21.05 18.04
N VAL A 162 4.60 19.78 17.64
CA VAL A 162 3.50 19.30 16.78
C VAL A 162 2.14 19.37 17.49
N LEU A 163 2.08 19.04 18.78
CA LEU A 163 0.85 19.11 19.57
C LEU A 163 0.35 20.56 19.79
N GLY A 164 1.08 21.56 19.28
CA GLY A 164 0.75 22.97 19.45
C GLY A 164 0.94 23.45 20.89
N HIS A 165 1.67 22.68 21.71
CA HIS A 165 1.84 22.94 23.12
C HIS A 165 3.26 23.42 23.40
N ARG A 166 3.43 24.74 23.53
CA ARG A 166 4.63 25.33 24.13
C ARG A 166 4.39 25.47 25.63
N SER A 167 4.56 24.41 26.41
CA SER A 167 4.72 24.59 27.86
C SER A 167 5.45 23.42 28.50
N LEU A 168 6.33 23.83 29.42
CA LEU A 168 7.36 23.09 30.09
C LEU A 168 6.72 22.02 30.98
N LEU A 169 7.23 20.79 30.96
CA LEU A 169 6.95 19.79 31.98
C LEU A 169 7.38 20.37 33.35
N THR A 170 6.46 21.04 34.05
CA THR A 170 6.77 21.83 35.26
C THR A 170 6.80 20.97 36.51
N SER A 171 6.15 19.79 36.51
CA SER A 171 6.13 18.89 37.65
C SER A 171 6.38 17.41 37.31
N PRO A 172 6.81 16.59 38.29
CA PRO A 172 6.82 15.13 38.16
C PRO A 172 5.42 14.53 37.90
N ALA A 173 4.35 15.17 38.37
CA ALA A 173 2.98 14.72 38.13
C ALA A 173 2.61 14.83 36.64
N ASP A 174 3.00 15.92 35.98
CA ASP A 174 2.76 16.11 34.54
C ASP A 174 3.46 15.03 33.71
N LYS A 175 4.70 14.69 34.09
CA LYS A 175 5.44 13.60 33.43
C LYS A 175 4.71 12.26 33.54
N HIS A 176 4.16 11.95 34.72
CA HIS A 176 3.38 10.73 34.91
C HIS A 176 2.08 10.76 34.10
N ALA A 177 1.38 11.90 34.06
CA ALA A 177 0.15 12.05 33.27
C ALA A 177 0.41 11.88 31.77
N TRP A 178 1.47 12.49 31.24
CA TRP A 178 1.90 12.31 29.84
C TRP A 178 2.27 10.85 29.54
N ALA A 179 3.07 10.21 30.40
CA ALA A 179 3.46 8.82 30.22
C ALA A 179 2.23 7.88 30.24
N ALA A 180 1.27 8.13 31.13
CA ALA A 180 0.01 7.38 31.20
C ALA A 180 -0.83 7.56 29.93
N LEU A 181 -1.02 8.81 29.47
CA LEU A 181 -1.76 9.10 28.25
C LEU A 181 -1.13 8.43 27.03
N LEU A 182 0.19 8.57 26.85
CA LEU A 182 0.90 8.03 25.69
C LEU A 182 0.87 6.50 25.66
N LYS A 183 1.02 5.86 26.83
CA LYS A 183 0.89 4.40 26.96
C LYS A 183 -0.53 3.94 26.59
N GLU A 184 -1.55 4.65 27.05
CA GLU A 184 -2.94 4.29 26.75
C GLU A 184 -3.29 4.54 25.28
N LEU A 185 -2.79 5.62 24.68
CA LEU A 185 -2.91 5.86 23.24
C LEU A 185 -2.25 4.75 22.43
N GLU A 186 -1.05 4.30 22.81
CA GLU A 186 -0.40 3.18 22.14
C GLU A 186 -1.27 1.91 22.19
N ARG A 187 -1.85 1.60 23.34
CA ARG A 187 -2.74 0.45 23.55
C ARG A 187 -4.03 0.53 22.72
N ILE A 188 -4.78 1.64 22.80
CA ILE A 188 -6.07 1.77 22.11
C ILE A 188 -5.89 1.82 20.58
N ARG A 189 -4.75 2.31 20.09
CA ARG A 189 -4.48 2.36 18.64
C ARG A 189 -4.33 0.99 17.99
N GLU A 190 -4.02 -0.05 18.76
CA GLU A 190 -3.85 -1.42 18.25
C GLU A 190 -5.21 -2.07 17.94
N ASP A 191 -6.14 -2.04 18.91
CA ASP A 191 -7.40 -2.79 18.83
C ASP A 191 -8.68 -1.91 18.83
N GLY A 192 -8.53 -0.61 19.04
CA GLY A 192 -9.65 0.33 19.18
C GLY A 192 -10.13 0.95 17.87
N THR A 193 -11.12 1.82 18.00
CA THR A 193 -11.73 2.59 16.92
C THR A 193 -11.25 4.04 16.90
N VAL A 194 -11.55 4.75 15.80
CA VAL A 194 -11.38 6.20 15.72
C VAL A 194 -12.14 6.92 16.83
N GLY A 195 -13.32 6.42 17.22
CA GLY A 195 -14.10 6.95 18.34
C GLY A 195 -13.37 6.82 19.68
N ASP A 196 -12.80 5.65 19.97
CA ASP A 196 -12.10 5.40 21.25
C ASP A 196 -10.88 6.31 21.43
N VAL A 197 -10.06 6.45 20.37
CA VAL A 197 -8.90 7.34 20.41
C VAL A 197 -9.34 8.81 20.50
N LEU A 198 -10.39 9.19 19.76
CA LEU A 198 -10.93 10.54 19.80
C LEU A 198 -11.42 10.91 21.20
N ASP A 199 -12.15 10.02 21.86
CA ASP A 199 -12.70 10.26 23.20
C ASP A 199 -11.59 10.44 24.24
N LEU A 200 -10.54 9.60 24.19
CA LEU A 200 -9.36 9.76 25.05
C LEU A 200 -8.65 11.10 24.82
N CYS A 201 -8.51 11.53 23.55
CA CYS A 201 -7.97 12.85 23.23
C CYS A 201 -8.88 13.99 23.71
N LEU A 202 -10.19 13.82 23.71
CA LEU A 202 -11.14 14.85 24.15
C LEU A 202 -11.22 14.97 25.69
N SER A 203 -11.00 13.87 26.42
CA SER A 203 -11.08 13.83 27.89
C SER A 203 -9.83 14.34 28.60
N GLN A 204 -8.66 14.32 27.95
CA GLN A 204 -7.41 14.82 28.53
C GLN A 204 -7.37 16.36 28.63
N GLN A 205 -6.49 16.86 29.51
CA GLN A 205 -6.23 18.30 29.75
C GLN A 205 -4.74 18.68 29.59
N LEU A 206 -3.97 17.83 28.90
CA LEU A 206 -2.53 17.96 28.68
C LEU A 206 -2.17 18.82 27.45
N PHE A 207 -3.06 18.93 26.45
CA PHE A 207 -2.86 19.81 25.30
C PHE A 207 -4.17 20.41 24.75
N ASP A 208 -4.08 21.65 24.28
CA ASP A 208 -5.22 22.49 23.89
C ASP A 208 -5.51 22.53 22.38
N GLY A 209 -4.68 21.86 21.57
CA GLY A 209 -4.76 21.84 20.09
C GLY A 209 -6.02 21.22 19.47
N LEU A 210 -7.10 21.07 20.23
CA LEU A 210 -8.33 20.36 19.88
C LEU A 210 -9.52 21.27 19.58
N GLY A 211 -9.38 22.61 19.57
CA GLY A 211 -10.51 23.53 19.41
C GLY A 211 -11.44 23.22 18.22
N LYS A 212 -10.87 23.02 17.03
CA LYS A 212 -11.63 22.66 15.81
C LYS A 212 -12.23 21.25 15.87
N VAL A 213 -11.55 20.32 16.55
CA VAL A 213 -12.01 18.93 16.77
C VAL A 213 -13.20 18.92 17.72
N ARG A 214 -13.09 19.63 18.84
CA ARG A 214 -14.17 19.82 19.84
C ARG A 214 -15.39 20.46 19.19
N GLU A 215 -15.18 21.46 18.34
CA GLU A 215 -16.29 22.10 17.63
C GLU A 215 -16.98 21.16 16.62
N ARG A 216 -16.21 20.36 15.86
CA ARG A 216 -16.80 19.34 14.97
C ARG A 216 -17.54 18.25 15.75
N HIS A 217 -16.98 17.78 16.87
CA HIS A 217 -17.64 16.82 17.77
C HIS A 217 -18.96 17.39 18.30
N ARG A 218 -18.93 18.60 18.87
CA ARG A 218 -20.12 19.29 19.40
C ARG A 218 -21.21 19.46 18.34
N LYS A 219 -20.86 19.91 17.13
CA LYS A 219 -21.79 20.06 16.00
C LYS A 219 -22.40 18.77 15.50
N SER A 220 -21.78 17.62 15.81
CA SER A 220 -22.26 16.32 15.38
C SER A 220 -23.12 15.64 16.46
N VAL A 221 -22.89 15.96 17.74
CA VAL A 221 -23.59 15.35 18.89
C VAL A 221 -24.72 16.24 19.44
N ALA A 222 -24.68 17.55 19.20
CA ALA A 222 -25.74 18.46 19.64
C ALA A 222 -27.06 18.19 18.89
N PRO A 223 -28.21 18.15 19.57
CA PRO A 223 -29.51 18.09 18.91
C PRO A 223 -29.67 19.33 18.02
N ALA A 224 -30.28 19.15 16.84
CA ALA A 224 -30.59 20.22 15.90
C ALA A 224 -31.58 21.20 16.54
N ASN A 225 -31.12 22.13 17.37
CA ASN A 225 -31.92 23.25 17.82
C ASN A 225 -31.08 24.49 18.13
N ASN A 226 -31.52 25.58 17.50
CA ASN A 226 -31.29 26.99 17.83
C ASN A 226 -29.86 27.54 17.74
N ASP A 227 -29.30 27.56 16.54
CA ASP A 227 -28.62 28.78 16.09
C ASP A 227 -28.57 28.91 14.56
N SER A 228 -29.51 29.70 14.04
CA SER A 228 -29.29 30.72 13.00
C SER A 228 -28.45 30.37 11.77
N GLN A 229 -28.73 29.23 11.13
CA GLN A 229 -28.64 29.07 9.66
C GLN A 229 -29.41 27.81 9.32
N ALA A 230 -30.37 27.90 8.40
CA ALA A 230 -31.23 26.81 7.97
C ALA A 230 -30.42 25.68 7.30
N GLU A 231 -29.74 24.87 8.10
CA GLU A 231 -29.38 23.52 7.68
C GLU A 231 -30.65 22.70 7.73
N SER A 232 -31.13 22.31 6.54
CA SER A 232 -32.18 21.31 6.39
C SER A 232 -31.86 20.10 7.29
N ASP A 233 -32.87 19.59 7.98
CA ASP A 233 -32.77 18.40 8.87
C ASP A 233 -32.02 17.23 8.20
N ASP A 234 -32.15 17.09 6.88
CA ASP A 234 -31.45 16.08 6.08
C ASP A 234 -29.92 16.25 6.09
N LYS A 235 -29.41 17.49 6.10
CA LYS A 235 -27.97 17.77 6.17
C LYS A 235 -27.41 17.51 7.56
N ALA A 236 -28.15 17.87 8.62
CA ALA A 236 -27.76 17.59 9.99
C ALA A 236 -27.71 16.08 10.24
N LYS A 237 -28.74 15.35 9.81
CA LYS A 237 -28.79 13.89 9.85
C LYS A 237 -27.63 13.25 9.08
N ALA A 238 -27.37 13.70 7.86
CA ALA A 238 -26.25 13.23 7.05
C ALA A 238 -24.88 13.41 7.72
N ARG A 239 -24.69 14.54 8.41
CA ARG A 239 -23.46 14.83 9.16
C ARG A 239 -23.30 13.90 10.36
N LEU A 240 -24.39 13.66 11.10
CA LEU A 240 -24.39 12.73 12.23
C LEU A 240 -24.07 11.30 11.76
N GLU A 241 -24.73 10.83 10.69
CA GLU A 241 -24.45 9.51 10.10
C GLU A 241 -22.98 9.35 9.69
N GLU A 242 -22.41 10.36 9.02
CA GLU A 242 -20.98 10.37 8.65
C GLU A 242 -20.07 10.37 9.90
N TYR A 243 -20.43 11.12 10.93
CA TYR A 243 -19.68 11.18 12.18
C TYR A 243 -19.68 9.85 12.94
N GLU A 244 -20.85 9.21 13.07
CA GLU A 244 -20.99 7.89 13.69
C GLU A 244 -20.25 6.82 12.88
N ALA A 245 -20.37 6.85 11.55
CA ALA A 245 -19.65 5.95 10.66
C ALA A 245 -18.13 6.11 10.82
N LEU A 246 -17.62 7.35 10.89
CA LEU A 246 -16.20 7.64 11.13
C LEU A 246 -15.74 7.09 12.49
N ARG A 247 -16.50 7.34 13.56
CA ARG A 247 -16.15 6.83 14.90
C ARG A 247 -16.04 5.31 14.94
N ALA A 248 -16.91 4.60 14.21
CA ALA A 248 -16.93 3.15 14.15
C ALA A 248 -15.81 2.52 13.28
N VAL A 249 -14.96 3.33 12.64
CA VAL A 249 -13.83 2.83 11.84
C VAL A 249 -12.74 2.29 12.78
N PRO A 250 -12.20 1.08 12.55
CA PRO A 250 -11.02 0.59 13.27
C PRO A 250 -9.84 1.53 13.10
N TYR A 251 -9.12 1.88 14.18
CA TYR A 251 -8.05 2.86 14.12
C TYR A 251 -6.90 2.43 13.18
N ALA A 252 -6.69 1.12 13.02
CA ALA A 252 -5.77 0.55 12.03
C ALA A 252 -6.03 1.05 10.59
N GLN A 253 -7.26 1.37 10.22
CA GLN A 253 -7.59 1.95 8.91
C GLN A 253 -7.08 3.39 8.77
N LEU A 254 -7.10 4.17 9.85
CA LEU A 254 -6.51 5.50 9.87
C LEU A 254 -5.00 5.42 9.73
N LEU A 255 -4.35 4.46 10.40
CA LEU A 255 -2.92 4.19 10.24
C LEU A 255 -2.58 3.76 8.81
N ALA A 256 -3.38 2.88 8.22
CA ALA A 256 -3.24 2.47 6.83
C ALA A 256 -3.37 3.65 5.84
N LEU A 257 -4.30 4.58 6.11
CA LEU A 257 -4.39 5.82 5.36
C LEU A 257 -3.16 6.70 5.59
N HIS A 258 -2.71 6.87 6.83
CA HIS A 258 -1.51 7.65 7.13
C HIS A 258 -0.28 7.08 6.40
N ASP A 259 -0.08 5.76 6.43
CA ASP A 259 0.97 5.09 5.67
C ASP A 259 0.81 5.28 4.16
N HIS A 260 -0.43 5.30 3.66
CA HIS A 260 -0.68 5.62 2.26
C HIS A 260 -0.31 7.08 1.91
N LEU A 261 -0.68 8.03 2.77
CA LEU A 261 -0.44 9.46 2.58
C LEU A 261 1.01 9.85 2.88
N GLY A 262 1.70 9.08 3.71
CA GLY A 262 2.91 9.49 4.41
C GLY A 262 4.00 8.42 4.52
N GLY A 263 3.89 7.28 3.82
CA GLY A 263 4.86 6.18 3.86
C GLY A 263 6.31 6.62 3.64
N GLY A 264 6.98 7.02 4.72
CA GLY A 264 8.39 7.38 4.86
C GLY A 264 9.01 8.19 3.73
N THR A 265 8.66 9.48 3.55
CA THR A 265 9.33 10.50 2.69
C THR A 265 9.50 10.21 1.18
N PRO A 266 9.47 11.20 0.25
CA PRO A 266 8.80 12.51 0.24
C PRO A 266 7.61 12.53 -0.75
N PHE A 267 6.61 13.31 -0.36
CA PHE A 267 5.58 13.97 -1.15
C PHE A 267 5.71 13.90 -2.68
N ALA A 268 4.80 13.15 -3.30
CA ALA A 268 4.17 13.60 -4.53
C ALA A 268 2.75 13.01 -4.56
N THR A 269 1.80 13.81 -4.09
CA THR A 269 0.43 13.74 -4.61
C THR A 269 0.49 13.84 -6.13
N GLN A 270 -0.49 13.20 -6.76
CA GLN A 270 -0.69 13.08 -8.20
C GLN A 270 -0.19 14.32 -8.97
N HIS A 271 0.53 14.04 -10.07
CA HIS A 271 1.18 14.91 -11.09
C HIS A 271 2.71 14.73 -11.26
N GLY A 272 3.40 13.90 -10.44
CA GLY A 272 4.88 13.82 -10.46
C GLY A 272 5.59 12.47 -10.74
N VAL A 273 4.89 11.36 -11.03
CA VAL A 273 5.52 10.01 -11.12
C VAL A 273 6.05 9.62 -12.50
N LYS A 274 5.97 10.50 -13.50
CA LYS A 274 6.47 10.20 -14.84
C LYS A 274 8.00 10.32 -14.88
N GLY A 275 8.69 9.22 -14.53
CA GLY A 275 10.15 9.10 -14.66
C GLY A 275 10.91 8.74 -13.39
N GLN A 276 10.24 8.69 -12.24
CA GLN A 276 10.86 8.30 -10.97
C GLN A 276 11.11 6.78 -10.90
N GLU A 277 12.12 6.39 -10.14
CA GLU A 277 12.59 5.02 -9.96
C GLU A 277 13.00 4.81 -8.50
N PHE A 278 12.79 3.60 -8.00
CA PHE A 278 12.98 3.27 -6.60
C PHE A 278 13.88 2.03 -6.46
N ASP A 279 14.67 1.97 -5.41
CA ASP A 279 15.56 0.83 -5.16
C ASP A 279 14.74 -0.45 -4.97
N ARG A 280 13.59 -0.32 -4.29
CA ARG A 280 12.66 -1.40 -3.96
C ARG A 280 11.24 -1.05 -4.38
N VAL A 281 10.57 -1.95 -5.06
CA VAL A 281 9.17 -1.78 -5.49
C VAL A 281 8.34 -3.00 -5.10
N LEU A 282 7.17 -2.76 -4.50
CA LEU A 282 6.07 -3.72 -4.43
C LEU A 282 4.95 -3.23 -5.35
N ALA A 283 4.69 -3.91 -6.46
CA ALA A 283 3.56 -3.60 -7.32
C ALA A 283 2.37 -4.52 -6.99
N VAL A 284 1.26 -3.93 -6.59
CA VAL A 284 -0.01 -4.64 -6.37
C VAL A 284 -0.81 -4.62 -7.66
N VAL A 285 -1.08 -5.82 -8.17
CA VAL A 285 -1.85 -6.09 -9.37
C VAL A 285 -3.21 -6.62 -8.96
N SER A 286 -4.22 -5.78 -9.11
CA SER A 286 -5.62 -6.11 -8.88
C SER A 286 -6.40 -6.13 -10.18
N LYS A 287 -7.68 -6.51 -10.09
CA LYS A 287 -8.59 -6.44 -11.22
C LYS A 287 -8.90 -4.98 -11.50
N GLY A 288 -8.11 -4.41 -12.40
CA GLY A 288 -8.18 -3.01 -12.73
C GLY A 288 -9.38 -2.61 -13.57
N HIS A 289 -9.43 -1.30 -13.81
CA HIS A 289 -10.24 -0.67 -14.83
C HIS A 289 -10.24 -1.51 -16.11
N THR A 290 -11.41 -1.66 -16.76
CA THR A 290 -11.67 -2.54 -17.91
C THR A 290 -10.65 -2.44 -19.06
N ARG A 291 -9.88 -1.35 -19.12
CA ARG A 291 -8.85 -1.10 -20.13
C ARG A 291 -7.48 -1.73 -19.85
N PHE A 292 -7.20 -2.19 -18.63
CA PHE A 292 -5.89 -2.67 -18.18
C PHE A 292 -5.98 -4.04 -17.47
N GLN A 293 -6.27 -5.06 -18.26
CA GLN A 293 -6.46 -6.44 -17.81
C GLN A 293 -5.14 -7.22 -17.82
N ILE A 294 -4.31 -7.03 -16.78
CA ILE A 294 -2.97 -7.65 -16.66
C ILE A 294 -3.05 -9.18 -16.51
N PRO A 295 -3.92 -9.76 -15.64
CA PRO A 295 -4.08 -11.21 -15.56
C PRO A 295 -4.42 -11.85 -16.91
N GLU A 296 -5.33 -11.24 -17.66
CA GLU A 296 -5.73 -11.69 -19.00
C GLU A 296 -4.60 -11.49 -20.02
N MET A 297 -3.81 -10.41 -19.90
CA MET A 297 -2.62 -10.20 -20.73
C MET A 297 -1.59 -11.31 -20.52
N LEU A 298 -1.35 -11.71 -19.27
CA LEU A 298 -0.46 -12.83 -18.94
C LEU A 298 -0.99 -14.14 -19.51
N ALA A 299 -2.26 -14.47 -19.28
CA ALA A 299 -2.87 -15.70 -19.78
C ALA A 299 -2.80 -15.82 -21.32
N ASN A 300 -2.81 -14.68 -22.02
CA ASN A 300 -2.77 -14.64 -23.48
C ASN A 300 -1.37 -14.40 -24.06
N PHE A 301 -0.32 -14.37 -23.23
CA PHE A 301 1.02 -14.01 -23.68
C PHE A 301 1.60 -15.01 -24.67
N SER A 302 1.42 -16.31 -24.47
CA SER A 302 1.88 -17.36 -25.39
C SER A 302 1.30 -17.18 -26.80
N ARG A 303 0.00 -16.86 -26.91
CA ARG A 303 -0.71 -16.62 -28.18
C ARG A 303 -0.68 -15.17 -28.68
N ARG A 304 0.15 -14.30 -28.10
CA ARG A 304 0.19 -12.85 -28.37
C ARG A 304 0.25 -12.47 -29.85
N HIS A 305 0.96 -13.26 -30.67
CA HIS A 305 1.13 -13.00 -32.11
C HIS A 305 -0.14 -13.26 -32.93
N GLY A 306 -1.07 -14.07 -32.41
CA GLY A 306 -2.36 -14.35 -33.04
C GLY A 306 -3.48 -13.38 -32.64
N LEU A 307 -3.25 -12.49 -31.67
CA LEU A 307 -4.27 -11.53 -31.22
C LEU A 307 -4.50 -10.46 -32.29
N GLN A 308 -5.77 -10.10 -32.54
CA GLN A 308 -6.16 -9.09 -33.54
C GLN A 308 -7.12 -8.04 -32.98
N GLY A 309 -7.27 -6.92 -33.69
CA GLY A 309 -8.22 -5.84 -33.37
C GLY A 309 -8.15 -5.37 -31.90
N LYS A 310 -9.33 -5.26 -31.27
CA LYS A 310 -9.48 -4.77 -29.89
C LYS A 310 -8.74 -5.63 -28.85
N GLU A 311 -8.62 -6.94 -29.08
CA GLU A 311 -7.92 -7.86 -28.17
C GLU A 311 -6.41 -7.56 -28.16
N ARG A 312 -5.82 -7.37 -29.35
CA ARG A 312 -4.41 -6.99 -29.49
C ARG A 312 -4.13 -5.64 -28.84
N GLU A 313 -5.00 -4.66 -29.04
CA GLU A 313 -4.83 -3.35 -28.42
C GLU A 313 -4.91 -3.41 -26.89
N ALA A 314 -5.87 -4.17 -26.34
CA ALA A 314 -5.99 -4.36 -24.89
C ALA A 314 -4.75 -5.06 -24.31
N PHE A 315 -4.27 -6.11 -24.98
CA PHE A 315 -3.02 -6.78 -24.63
C PHE A 315 -1.83 -5.81 -24.59
N VAL A 316 -1.63 -5.02 -25.65
CA VAL A 316 -0.51 -4.07 -25.73
C VAL A 316 -0.61 -3.00 -24.65
N ARG A 317 -1.80 -2.46 -24.36
CA ARG A 317 -2.00 -1.49 -23.28
C ARG A 317 -1.66 -2.07 -21.91
N ALA A 318 -2.20 -3.25 -21.58
CA ALA A 318 -1.94 -3.92 -20.31
C ALA A 318 -0.45 -4.29 -20.15
N ARG A 319 0.18 -4.84 -21.22
CA ARG A 319 1.62 -5.14 -21.25
C ARG A 319 2.46 -3.89 -21.02
N ASN A 320 2.13 -2.78 -21.68
CA ASN A 320 2.90 -1.54 -21.54
C ASN A 320 2.78 -0.95 -20.12
N LEU A 321 1.58 -0.98 -19.50
CA LEU A 321 1.40 -0.54 -18.12
C LEU A 321 2.22 -1.43 -17.16
N PHE A 322 2.11 -2.74 -17.30
CA PHE A 322 2.84 -3.71 -16.47
C PHE A 322 4.36 -3.59 -16.64
N TYR A 323 4.83 -3.40 -17.87
CA TYR A 323 6.23 -3.14 -18.19
C TYR A 323 6.73 -1.87 -17.49
N VAL A 324 5.98 -0.77 -17.60
CA VAL A 324 6.34 0.52 -16.97
C VAL A 324 6.36 0.41 -15.45
N ALA A 325 5.48 -0.39 -14.86
CA ALA A 325 5.46 -0.65 -13.43
C ALA A 325 6.70 -1.42 -12.97
N CYS A 326 7.01 -2.53 -13.64
CA CYS A 326 8.18 -3.35 -13.32
C CYS A 326 9.49 -2.57 -13.51
N SER A 327 9.56 -1.72 -14.55
CA SER A 327 10.75 -0.90 -14.81
C SER A 327 10.99 0.21 -13.79
N ARG A 328 10.12 0.40 -12.79
CA ARG A 328 10.36 1.34 -11.67
C ARG A 328 11.33 0.79 -10.63
N ALA A 329 11.53 -0.52 -10.60
CA ALA A 329 12.46 -1.15 -9.67
C ALA A 329 13.90 -1.07 -10.21
N LYS A 330 14.81 -0.56 -9.37
CA LYS A 330 16.25 -0.61 -9.65
C LYS A 330 16.86 -1.92 -9.17
N GLU A 331 16.57 -2.36 -7.95
CA GLU A 331 17.24 -3.52 -7.34
C GLU A 331 16.28 -4.68 -7.10
N HIS A 332 15.19 -4.42 -6.37
CA HIS A 332 14.28 -5.46 -5.92
C HIS A 332 12.84 -5.18 -6.32
N LEU A 333 12.21 -6.15 -6.97
CA LEU A 333 10.81 -6.09 -7.40
C LEU A 333 10.00 -7.19 -6.73
N ALA A 334 8.92 -6.82 -6.07
CA ALA A 334 7.87 -7.72 -5.62
C ALA A 334 6.59 -7.43 -6.40
N LEU A 335 5.91 -8.48 -6.86
CA LEU A 335 4.62 -8.39 -7.53
C LEU A 335 3.59 -9.14 -6.70
N LEU A 336 2.45 -8.53 -6.39
CA LEU A 336 1.35 -9.18 -5.68
C LEU A 336 0.09 -9.19 -6.54
N PHE A 337 -0.39 -10.37 -6.89
CA PHE A 337 -1.65 -10.58 -7.61
C PHE A 337 -2.79 -10.86 -6.63
N THR A 338 -3.69 -9.90 -6.48
CA THR A 338 -4.89 -10.00 -5.62
C THR A 338 -6.13 -10.50 -6.39
N THR A 339 -5.99 -10.71 -7.69
CA THR A 339 -6.97 -11.40 -8.54
C THR A 339 -6.54 -12.85 -8.77
N LYS A 340 -7.52 -13.76 -8.91
CA LYS A 340 -7.27 -15.14 -9.31
C LYS A 340 -6.56 -15.16 -10.67
N LEU A 341 -5.39 -15.78 -10.71
CA LEU A 341 -4.63 -16.01 -11.93
C LEU A 341 -5.08 -17.31 -12.58
N ASP A 342 -5.28 -17.26 -13.89
CA ASP A 342 -5.46 -18.44 -14.71
C ASP A 342 -4.16 -19.27 -14.76
N PRO A 343 -4.22 -20.61 -14.88
CA PRO A 343 -3.03 -21.44 -15.05
C PRO A 343 -2.08 -20.93 -16.15
N ALA A 344 -2.60 -20.49 -17.30
CA ALA A 344 -1.77 -19.96 -18.39
C ALA A 344 -1.06 -18.65 -18.01
N ALA A 345 -1.66 -17.85 -17.12
CA ALA A 345 -1.01 -16.66 -16.58
C ALA A 345 0.14 -17.03 -15.64
N LEU A 346 -0.06 -18.05 -14.79
CA LEU A 346 1.01 -18.57 -13.93
C LEU A 346 2.14 -19.17 -14.77
N ASP A 347 1.85 -19.96 -15.80
CA ASP A 347 2.86 -20.52 -16.69
C ASP A 347 3.71 -19.44 -17.35
N THR A 348 3.08 -18.37 -17.83
CA THR A 348 3.80 -17.20 -18.39
C THR A 348 4.75 -16.58 -17.35
N LEU A 349 4.31 -16.44 -16.10
CA LEU A 349 5.15 -15.89 -15.04
C LEU A 349 6.30 -16.86 -14.69
N ARG A 350 6.05 -18.17 -14.67
CA ARG A 350 7.07 -19.21 -14.45
C ARG A 350 8.15 -19.16 -15.52
N GLU A 351 7.74 -19.03 -16.78
CA GLU A 351 8.67 -18.84 -17.91
C GLU A 351 9.54 -17.58 -17.76
N TRP A 352 8.98 -16.49 -17.20
CA TRP A 352 9.70 -15.22 -17.08
C TRP A 352 10.67 -15.16 -15.91
N VAL A 353 10.30 -15.72 -14.75
CA VAL A 353 11.08 -15.53 -13.51
C VAL A 353 11.57 -16.83 -12.88
N GLY A 354 11.07 -17.98 -13.32
CA GLY A 354 11.31 -19.30 -12.75
C GLY A 354 10.44 -19.60 -11.52
N ASP A 355 10.14 -20.88 -11.33
CA ASP A 355 9.19 -21.38 -10.30
C ASP A 355 9.58 -20.96 -8.88
N SER A 356 10.87 -20.99 -8.56
CA SER A 356 11.41 -20.64 -7.24
C SER A 356 11.06 -19.21 -6.77
N ARG A 357 10.63 -18.34 -7.70
CA ARG A 357 10.26 -16.94 -7.44
C ARG A 357 8.75 -16.72 -7.37
N ILE A 358 7.94 -17.77 -7.58
CA ILE A 358 6.48 -17.73 -7.46
C ILE A 358 6.05 -18.33 -6.12
N ILE A 359 5.19 -17.60 -5.43
CA ILE A 359 4.77 -17.87 -4.05
C ILE A 359 3.25 -17.79 -3.99
N SER A 360 2.62 -18.92 -3.69
CA SER A 360 1.19 -18.98 -3.39
C SER A 360 0.95 -18.65 -1.93
N LEU A 361 0.21 -17.58 -1.67
CA LEU A 361 -0.16 -17.19 -0.31
C LEU A 361 -1.25 -18.12 0.22
N GLN A 362 -0.98 -18.70 1.40
CA GLN A 362 -1.91 -19.57 2.12
C GLN A 362 -2.71 -18.77 3.12
N PHE A 363 -4.01 -19.05 3.21
CA PHE A 363 -4.95 -18.28 4.01
C PHE A 363 -5.65 -19.13 5.07
N ASP A 364 -5.93 -18.51 6.22
CA ASP A 364 -6.95 -18.94 7.18
C ASP A 364 -8.00 -17.83 7.28
N GLY A 365 -9.18 -18.07 6.71
CA GLY A 365 -10.16 -17.02 6.41
C GLY A 365 -9.55 -15.92 5.53
N ASP A 366 -9.50 -14.70 6.06
CA ASP A 366 -8.91 -13.53 5.40
C ASP A 366 -7.49 -13.22 5.85
N SER A 367 -6.91 -14.03 6.75
CA SER A 367 -5.54 -13.85 7.24
C SER A 367 -4.56 -14.70 6.43
N VAL A 368 -3.38 -14.16 6.12
CA VAL A 368 -2.31 -14.93 5.47
C VAL A 368 -1.44 -15.60 6.52
N ILE A 369 -1.33 -16.92 6.44
CA ILE A 369 -0.60 -17.74 7.42
C ILE A 369 0.81 -18.13 6.93
N SER A 370 1.01 -18.27 5.62
CA SER A 370 2.31 -18.60 5.04
C SER A 370 2.34 -18.34 3.52
N GLY A 371 3.52 -18.46 2.92
CA GLY A 371 3.70 -18.48 1.47
C GLY A 371 4.43 -19.76 1.06
N GLN A 372 3.80 -20.56 0.20
CA GLN A 372 4.39 -21.77 -0.34
C GLN A 372 5.02 -21.48 -1.70
N ARG A 373 6.28 -21.89 -1.88
CA ARG A 373 6.89 -21.91 -3.21
C ARG A 373 6.30 -23.09 -3.97
N GLU A 374 5.88 -22.85 -5.19
CA GLU A 374 5.48 -23.93 -6.07
C GLU A 374 6.76 -24.67 -6.52
N LEU A 375 7.16 -25.70 -5.77
CA LEU A 375 8.15 -26.68 -6.22
C LEU A 375 7.38 -27.77 -6.95
N ASN A 376 7.59 -27.92 -8.26
CA ASN A 376 7.05 -29.06 -8.98
C ASN A 376 7.82 -30.33 -8.57
N ASP A 377 7.13 -31.23 -7.88
CA ASP A 377 7.45 -32.67 -7.85
C ASP A 377 7.19 -33.27 -9.23
N ALA A 378 8.05 -32.94 -10.19
CA ALA A 378 8.05 -33.55 -11.52
C ALA A 378 9.46 -34.00 -11.89
N VAL A 379 9.98 -34.98 -11.13
CA VAL A 379 10.98 -35.91 -11.65
C VAL A 379 10.32 -37.29 -11.68
N SER A 380 9.71 -37.62 -12.83
CA SER A 380 9.43 -39.01 -13.16
C SER A 380 10.76 -39.77 -13.15
N PRO A 381 10.88 -40.92 -12.46
CA PRO A 381 12.07 -41.73 -12.55
C PRO A 381 12.10 -42.32 -13.97
N VAL A 382 13.15 -41.98 -14.72
CA VAL A 382 13.60 -42.76 -15.86
C VAL A 382 13.86 -44.17 -15.34
N ARG A 383 12.94 -45.10 -15.59
CA ARG A 383 13.24 -46.53 -15.54
C ARG A 383 13.78 -46.91 -16.90
N GLY A 384 15.06 -47.28 -16.89
CA GLY A 384 15.73 -47.95 -18.01
C GLY A 384 15.37 -49.43 -18.10
#